data_AF-D8U339-F1
#
_entry.id   AF-D8U339-F1
#
_cell.length_a   1.000
_cell.length_b   1.000
_cell.length_c   1.000
_cell.angle_alpha   90.00
_cell.angle_beta   90.00
_cell.angle_gamma   90.00
#
_symmetry.space_group_name_H-M   'P 1'
#
loop_
_entity.id
_entity.type
_entity.pdbx_description
1 polymer ?
#
loop_
_entity_poly.entity_id
_entity_poly.type
_entity_poly.pdbx_seq_one_letter_code
_entity_poly.pdbx_strand_id
1 'polypeptide(L)'
;MGTTSNLAEAAQEAAQVVGLNKVAVSELVLSRVKDHGLLHTAGLIGGKWADVASDKSTFEVRNPATGAVIATMPRMRADETRAAIAAAHAVWPQWRSKTARERAAVLRKWHDLILERKYDIAAIMTLECGKPTGEALAEIASGAASVDWFAGEAVRVCGDVLEPPLRDRRMLVIKQPVGVVGAITPWNFPMSMITRKVAPALAAGCTVRTDEEGRGLRRGGGVADASLRSAPDTELLFHLRCFKEETFGPLIPLFRFRSDEEAVLLANTTEYGLAAYFYTRDLARAWKVAEELEFGMIGLNEVAITSEVAPFGGVKASGLGREQSKYGLAEFLDVKLAIWCFEYTGEAADREEVNDVVVLEEEEAEEEKKDGKSRRQKKGGMSDAASAAAASPFLVKSTDIGWYGWRLAEVKA
;
A
#
# COMPACT_ATOMS: atom_id res chain seq x y z
N MET A 1 9.49 -20.39 51.51
CA MET A 1 9.04 -19.05 51.11
C MET A 1 10.17 -18.36 50.36
N GLY A 2 10.26 -18.51 49.03
CA GLY A 2 11.32 -17.83 48.28
C GLY A 2 11.57 -18.42 46.91
N THR A 3 10.67 -18.17 45.95
CA THR A 3 10.92 -18.40 44.51
C THR A 3 10.10 -17.50 43.58
N THR A 4 9.18 -16.67 44.09
CA THR A 4 8.34 -15.77 43.28
C THR A 4 8.92 -14.37 43.06
N SER A 5 9.99 -13.95 43.75
CA SER A 5 10.55 -12.59 43.60
C SER A 5 11.49 -12.43 42.40
N ASN A 6 12.11 -13.51 41.91
CA ASN A 6 13.22 -13.41 40.95
C ASN A 6 12.76 -13.22 39.48
N LEU A 7 11.54 -13.68 39.14
CA LEU A 7 10.97 -13.49 37.79
C LEU A 7 10.45 -12.05 37.58
N ALA A 8 9.92 -11.43 38.63
CA ALA A 8 9.43 -10.05 38.58
C ALA A 8 10.57 -9.04 38.42
N GLU A 9 11.69 -9.27 39.11
CA GLU A 9 12.91 -8.46 39.05
C GLU A 9 13.65 -8.61 37.71
N ALA A 10 13.78 -9.83 37.18
CA ALA A 10 14.37 -10.06 35.85
C ALA A 10 13.53 -9.41 34.73
N ALA A 11 12.20 -9.43 34.84
CA ALA A 11 11.31 -8.69 33.95
C ALA A 11 11.37 -7.16 34.15
N GLN A 12 11.96 -6.68 35.25
CA GLN A 12 12.12 -5.25 35.58
C GLN A 12 13.41 -4.68 34.98
N GLU A 13 14.50 -5.44 35.03
CA GLU A 13 15.75 -5.09 34.33
C GLU A 13 15.60 -5.15 32.80
N ALA A 14 14.92 -6.16 32.25
CA ALA A 14 14.68 -6.25 30.80
C ALA A 14 13.83 -5.06 30.27
N ALA A 15 12.88 -4.55 31.07
CA ALA A 15 12.04 -3.42 30.69
C ALA A 15 12.78 -2.07 30.68
N GLN A 16 13.80 -1.90 31.54
CA GLN A 16 14.60 -0.66 31.59
C GLN A 16 15.53 -0.50 30.39
N VAL A 17 15.97 -1.59 29.75
CA VAL A 17 16.86 -1.55 28.58
C VAL A 17 16.11 -1.21 27.28
N VAL A 18 14.78 -1.34 27.25
CA VAL A 18 13.95 -1.26 26.02
C VAL A 18 13.08 0.01 25.93
N GLY A 19 13.10 0.89 26.93
CA GLY A 19 12.22 2.08 26.93
C GLY A 19 10.73 1.73 27.08
N LEU A 20 10.44 0.53 27.57
CA LEU A 20 9.09 0.10 27.90
C LEU A 20 8.65 0.80 29.20
N ASN A 21 7.76 1.78 29.09
CA ASN A 21 6.96 2.19 30.23
C ASN A 21 6.04 1.00 30.59
N LYS A 22 6.39 0.23 31.64
CA LYS A 22 5.62 -0.94 32.14
C LYS A 22 4.12 -0.67 32.37
N VAL A 23 3.69 0.60 32.39
CA VAL A 23 2.31 1.03 32.61
C VAL A 23 1.44 0.88 31.34
N ALA A 24 2.03 0.65 30.16
CA ALA A 24 1.32 0.79 28.89
C ALA A 24 0.87 -0.51 28.21
N VAL A 25 1.19 -1.71 28.72
CA VAL A 25 0.82 -3.00 28.13
C VAL A 25 0.23 -3.95 29.18
N SER A 26 -0.83 -4.69 28.86
CA SER A 26 -1.54 -5.55 29.82
C SER A 26 -0.81 -6.87 30.13
N GLU A 27 -1.05 -7.42 31.33
CA GLU A 27 -0.52 -8.73 31.75
C GLU A 27 -0.88 -9.86 30.79
N LEU A 28 -2.06 -9.79 30.16
CA LEU A 28 -2.49 -10.75 29.15
C LEU A 28 -1.50 -10.79 27.99
N VAL A 29 -1.09 -9.64 27.46
CA VAL A 29 -0.11 -9.57 26.37
C VAL A 29 1.24 -10.12 26.82
N LEU A 30 1.71 -9.67 27.99
CA LEU A 30 3.01 -10.10 28.55
C LEU A 30 3.08 -11.61 28.79
N SER A 31 1.96 -12.26 29.11
CA SER A 31 1.87 -13.71 29.30
C SER A 31 1.87 -14.52 27.99
N ARG A 32 1.52 -13.88 26.87
CA ARG A 32 1.34 -14.52 25.55
C ARG A 32 2.52 -14.31 24.61
N VAL A 33 3.28 -13.23 24.81
CA VAL A 33 4.44 -12.86 24.01
C VAL A 33 5.71 -13.20 24.79
N LYS A 34 6.62 -13.96 24.17
CA LYS A 34 7.89 -14.37 24.78
C LYS A 34 8.96 -13.29 24.64
N ASP A 35 9.16 -12.79 23.43
CA ASP A 35 10.09 -11.68 23.18
C ASP A 35 9.40 -10.32 23.42
N HIS A 36 9.55 -9.79 24.63
CA HIS A 36 8.97 -8.49 24.99
C HIS A 36 9.62 -7.32 24.24
N GLY A 37 10.76 -7.53 23.58
CA GLY A 37 11.38 -6.52 22.72
C GLY A 37 10.56 -6.17 21.48
N LEU A 38 9.55 -6.99 21.12
CA LEU A 38 8.61 -6.73 20.03
C LEU A 38 7.46 -5.80 20.42
N LEU A 39 7.25 -5.59 21.72
CA LEU A 39 6.15 -4.78 22.22
C LEU A 39 6.58 -3.32 22.28
N HIS A 40 5.96 -2.47 21.48
CA HIS A 40 6.23 -1.04 21.45
C HIS A 40 4.96 -0.24 21.67
N THR A 41 4.99 0.67 22.65
CA THR A 41 3.92 1.65 22.92
C THR A 41 4.33 3.05 22.48
N ALA A 42 4.99 3.12 21.33
CA ALA A 42 5.61 4.30 20.76
C ALA A 42 5.57 4.20 19.23
N GLY A 43 5.57 5.35 18.55
CA GLY A 43 5.76 5.37 17.09
C GLY A 43 7.25 5.48 16.75
N LEU A 44 7.66 4.81 15.67
CA LEU A 44 9.04 4.88 15.16
C LEU A 44 9.18 6.03 14.15
N ILE A 45 9.90 7.09 14.54
CA ILE A 45 10.11 8.29 13.71
C ILE A 45 11.62 8.47 13.50
N GLY A 46 12.08 8.40 12.24
CA GLY A 46 13.49 8.63 11.91
C GLY A 46 14.46 7.69 12.64
N GLY A 47 14.05 6.45 12.90
CA GLY A 47 14.84 5.46 13.64
C GLY A 47 14.83 5.63 15.17
N LYS A 48 13.97 6.51 15.71
CA LYS A 48 13.81 6.73 17.16
C LYS A 48 12.38 6.46 17.59
N TRP A 49 12.22 5.82 18.75
CA TRP A 49 10.92 5.61 19.37
C TRP A 49 10.44 6.90 20.05
N ALA A 50 9.24 7.35 19.70
CA ALA A 50 8.55 8.47 20.32
C ALA A 50 7.29 7.97 21.02
N ASP A 51 7.30 8.01 22.36
CA ASP A 51 6.27 7.48 23.25
C ASP A 51 5.25 8.53 23.72
N VAL A 52 5.51 9.80 23.44
CA VAL A 52 4.64 10.94 23.79
C VAL A 52 4.33 11.76 22.54
N ALA A 53 3.05 11.94 22.22
CA ALA A 53 2.60 12.87 21.18
C ALA A 53 2.84 14.33 21.59
N SER A 54 2.97 15.26 20.65
CA SER A 54 3.19 16.69 20.93
C SER A 54 2.11 17.29 21.84
N ASP A 55 0.85 16.86 21.67
CA ASP A 55 -0.30 17.25 22.48
C ASP A 55 -0.54 16.34 23.70
N LYS A 56 0.36 15.38 23.94
CA LYS A 56 0.31 14.35 25.00
C LYS A 56 -0.93 13.45 24.94
N SER A 57 -1.68 13.45 23.84
CA SER A 57 -2.88 12.63 23.71
C SER A 57 -2.53 11.16 23.44
N THR A 58 -3.39 10.27 23.91
CA THR A 58 -3.23 8.81 23.78
C THR A 58 -4.53 8.16 23.30
N PHE A 59 -4.45 6.86 22.99
CA PHE A 59 -5.61 6.01 22.74
C PHE A 59 -5.37 4.59 23.22
N GLU A 60 -6.44 3.88 23.53
CA GLU A 60 -6.38 2.49 23.99
C GLU A 60 -6.57 1.53 22.82
N VAL A 61 -5.72 0.52 22.76
CA VAL A 61 -5.91 -0.67 21.93
C VAL A 61 -6.63 -1.70 22.78
N ARG A 62 -7.75 -2.24 22.27
CA ARG A 62 -8.62 -3.15 23.00
C ARG A 62 -8.73 -4.48 22.28
N ASN A 63 -8.71 -5.56 23.05
CA ASN A 63 -8.94 -6.90 22.53
C ASN A 63 -10.41 -7.03 22.10
N PRO A 64 -10.72 -7.32 20.82
CA PRO A 64 -12.09 -7.35 20.34
C PRO A 64 -12.92 -8.54 20.88
N ALA A 65 -12.27 -9.60 21.37
CA ALA A 65 -12.97 -10.75 21.96
C ALA A 65 -13.43 -10.51 23.41
N THR A 66 -12.74 -9.63 24.16
CA THR A 66 -13.02 -9.40 25.59
C THR A 66 -13.37 -7.96 25.94
N GLY A 67 -13.07 -7.00 25.06
CA GLY A 67 -13.16 -5.56 25.31
C GLY A 67 -12.05 -4.99 26.22
N ALA A 68 -11.18 -5.84 26.76
CA ALA A 68 -10.11 -5.43 27.68
C ALA A 68 -9.05 -4.58 26.96
N VAL A 69 -8.52 -3.56 27.64
CA VAL A 69 -7.40 -2.77 27.15
C VAL A 69 -6.14 -3.64 27.16
N ILE A 70 -5.44 -3.72 26.03
CA ILE A 70 -4.20 -4.48 25.87
C ILE A 70 -2.97 -3.59 25.77
N ALA A 71 -3.13 -2.37 25.25
CA ALA A 71 -2.07 -1.37 25.22
C ALA A 71 -2.62 0.05 25.18
N THR A 72 -1.80 1.04 25.54
CA THR A 72 -2.07 2.46 25.35
C THR A 72 -0.99 3.06 24.45
N MET A 73 -1.39 3.70 23.35
CA MET A 73 -0.52 4.24 22.32
C MET A 73 -0.58 5.78 22.28
N PRO A 74 0.50 6.49 21.93
CA PRO A 74 0.44 7.92 21.66
C PRO A 74 -0.41 8.18 20.41
N ARG A 75 -1.26 9.20 20.48
CA ARG A 75 -2.07 9.65 19.34
C ARG A 75 -1.27 10.69 18.56
N MET A 76 -0.39 10.20 17.68
CA MET A 76 0.41 11.05 16.80
C MET A 76 -0.47 11.84 15.83
N ARG A 77 -0.10 13.10 15.57
CA ARG A 77 -0.82 14.04 14.72
C ARG A 77 0.11 14.63 13.66
N ALA A 78 -0.32 15.75 13.07
CA ALA A 78 0.34 16.40 11.96
C ALA A 78 1.80 16.80 12.25
N ASP A 79 2.17 17.10 13.50
CA ASP A 79 3.55 17.43 13.87
C ASP A 79 4.47 16.22 13.71
N GLU A 80 4.11 15.09 14.31
CA GLU A 80 4.87 13.83 14.19
C GLU A 80 4.88 13.34 12.75
N THR A 81 3.76 13.47 12.03
CA THR A 81 3.67 13.19 10.59
C THR A 81 4.72 13.97 9.81
N ARG A 82 4.81 15.29 10.02
CA ARG A 82 5.80 16.14 9.34
C ARG A 82 7.23 15.75 9.72
N ALA A 83 7.47 15.47 10.99
CA ALA A 83 8.78 15.01 11.46
C ALA A 83 9.20 13.69 10.80
N ALA A 84 8.27 12.73 10.65
CA ALA A 84 8.52 11.47 9.97
C ALA A 84 8.84 11.66 8.47
N ILE A 85 8.09 12.53 7.78
CA ILE A 85 8.35 12.86 6.37
C ILE A 85 9.72 13.53 6.20
N ALA A 86 10.04 14.51 7.05
CA ALA A 86 11.33 15.20 7.02
C ALA A 86 12.50 14.23 7.26
N ALA A 87 12.35 13.32 8.23
CA ALA A 87 13.36 12.29 8.51
C ALA A 87 13.53 11.32 7.33
N ALA A 88 12.44 10.87 6.72
CA ALA A 88 12.47 10.01 5.54
C ALA A 88 13.18 10.68 4.36
N HIS A 89 12.85 11.96 4.09
CA HIS A 89 13.50 12.74 3.04
C HIS A 89 14.99 12.93 3.29
N ALA A 90 15.40 13.19 4.54
CA ALA A 90 16.80 13.39 4.90
C ALA A 90 17.68 12.15 4.64
N VAL A 91 17.16 10.95 4.86
CA VAL A 91 17.91 9.69 4.67
C VAL A 91 17.77 9.10 3.26
N TRP A 92 16.79 9.57 2.47
CA TRP A 92 16.52 9.03 1.14
C TRP A 92 17.74 9.03 0.21
N PRO A 93 18.57 10.10 0.10
CA PRO A 93 19.78 10.08 -0.71
C PRO A 93 20.77 8.95 -0.36
N GLN A 94 20.90 8.64 0.93
CA GLN A 94 21.74 7.54 1.40
C GLN A 94 21.14 6.16 1.10
N TRP A 95 19.81 6.03 1.21
CA TRP A 95 19.15 4.76 0.91
C TRP A 95 19.12 4.44 -0.59
N ARG A 96 18.77 5.42 -1.43
CA ARG A 96 18.70 5.23 -2.89
C ARG A 96 20.06 4.99 -3.54
N SER A 97 21.15 5.42 -2.91
CA SER A 97 22.52 5.21 -3.42
C SER A 97 23.07 3.82 -3.13
N LYS A 98 22.45 3.06 -2.21
CA LYS A 98 22.75 1.63 -2.04
C LYS A 98 22.45 0.87 -3.32
N THR A 99 23.28 -0.11 -3.63
CA THR A 99 23.01 -1.03 -4.72
C THR A 99 21.74 -1.84 -4.45
N ALA A 100 21.10 -2.31 -5.53
CA ALA A 100 19.95 -3.19 -5.41
C ALA A 100 20.22 -4.44 -4.55
N ARG A 101 21.44 -4.99 -4.61
CA ARG A 101 21.86 -6.15 -3.81
C ARG A 101 21.92 -5.84 -2.31
N GLU A 102 22.43 -4.67 -1.94
CA GLU A 102 22.46 -4.25 -0.53
C GLU A 102 21.05 -4.05 0.02
N ARG A 103 20.15 -3.44 -0.75
CA ARG A 103 18.74 -3.30 -0.35
C ARG A 103 18.05 -4.65 -0.22
N ALA A 104 18.26 -5.55 -1.18
CA ALA A 104 17.76 -6.92 -1.12
C ALA A 104 18.26 -7.68 0.12
N ALA A 105 19.54 -7.52 0.49
CA ALA A 105 20.10 -8.16 1.68
C ALA A 105 19.43 -7.68 2.98
N VAL A 106 19.09 -6.38 3.07
CA VAL A 106 18.33 -5.84 4.21
C VAL A 106 16.93 -6.44 4.27
N LEU A 107 16.23 -6.51 3.14
CA LEU A 107 14.89 -7.09 3.07
C LEU A 107 14.88 -8.58 3.44
N ARG A 108 15.86 -9.37 2.98
CA ARG A 108 15.98 -10.78 3.39
C ARG A 108 16.24 -10.95 4.87
N LYS A 109 17.10 -10.11 5.45
CA LYS A 109 17.30 -10.09 6.91
C LYS A 109 16.00 -9.78 7.65
N TRP A 110 15.19 -8.85 7.13
CA TRP A 110 13.88 -8.55 7.71
C TRP A 110 12.91 -9.74 7.59
N HIS A 111 12.85 -10.40 6.43
CA HIS A 111 12.10 -11.65 6.23
C HIS A 111 12.49 -12.71 7.29
N ASP A 112 13.79 -12.95 7.48
CA ASP A 112 14.28 -13.96 8.41
C ASP A 112 13.86 -13.65 9.84
N LEU A 113 13.97 -12.38 10.26
CA LEU A 113 13.55 -11.92 11.58
C LEU A 113 12.04 -12.06 11.81
N ILE A 114 11.21 -11.81 10.78
CA ILE A 114 9.76 -12.02 10.87
C ILE A 114 9.47 -13.50 11.16
N LEU A 115 10.10 -14.42 10.42
CA LEU A 115 9.88 -15.85 10.59
C LEU A 115 10.41 -16.37 11.94
N GLU A 116 11.52 -15.84 12.42
CA GLU A 116 12.11 -16.16 13.72
C GLU A 116 11.19 -15.78 14.89
N ARG A 117 10.34 -14.76 14.71
CA ARG A 117 9.44 -14.22 15.74
C ARG A 117 7.95 -14.42 15.46
N LYS A 118 7.61 -15.24 14.47
CA LYS A 118 6.22 -15.41 13.98
C LYS A 118 5.19 -15.76 15.06
N TYR A 119 5.54 -16.53 16.09
CA TYR A 119 4.59 -16.92 17.13
C TYR A 119 4.25 -15.75 18.07
N ASP A 120 5.23 -14.90 18.37
CA ASP A 120 5.02 -13.71 19.20
C ASP A 120 4.25 -12.64 18.41
N ILE A 121 4.59 -12.44 17.14
CA ILE A 121 3.83 -11.56 16.23
C ILE A 121 2.39 -12.05 16.08
N ALA A 122 2.17 -13.37 15.94
CA ALA A 122 0.83 -13.94 15.87
C ALA A 122 0.04 -13.71 17.16
N ALA A 123 0.68 -13.81 18.32
CA ALA A 123 0.03 -13.54 19.60
C ALA A 123 -0.44 -12.08 19.71
N ILE A 124 0.39 -11.12 19.30
CA ILE A 124 0.05 -9.69 19.24
C ILE A 124 -1.15 -9.47 18.31
N MET A 125 -1.04 -9.96 17.07
CA MET A 125 -2.07 -9.81 16.04
C MET A 125 -3.42 -10.43 16.46
N THR A 126 -3.41 -11.62 17.06
CA THR A 126 -4.62 -12.26 17.59
C THR A 126 -5.26 -11.42 18.70
N LEU A 127 -4.45 -10.85 19.61
CA LEU A 127 -4.96 -10.08 20.73
C LEU A 127 -5.57 -8.73 20.30
N GLU A 128 -5.03 -8.07 19.27
CA GLU A 128 -5.51 -6.76 18.82
C GLU A 128 -6.59 -6.85 17.71
N CYS A 129 -6.46 -7.80 16.78
CA CYS A 129 -7.35 -7.94 15.63
C CYS A 129 -8.46 -8.98 15.87
N GLY A 130 -8.24 -9.95 16.77
CA GLY A 130 -9.22 -10.99 17.11
C GLY A 130 -9.25 -12.20 16.18
N LYS A 131 -8.40 -12.24 15.15
CA LYS A 131 -8.33 -13.40 14.25
C LYS A 131 -7.73 -14.63 14.96
N PRO A 132 -8.11 -15.86 14.59
CA PRO A 132 -7.51 -17.06 15.16
C PRO A 132 -6.00 -17.13 14.91
N THR A 133 -5.24 -17.70 15.85
CA THR A 133 -3.77 -17.80 15.74
C THR A 133 -3.30 -18.53 14.48
N GLY A 134 -4.07 -19.52 13.99
CA GLY A 134 -3.75 -20.20 12.73
C GLY A 134 -3.81 -19.26 11.52
N GLU A 135 -4.83 -18.40 11.45
CA GLU A 135 -4.96 -17.38 10.40
C GLU A 135 -3.89 -16.29 10.56
N ALA A 136 -3.58 -15.87 11.79
CA ALA A 136 -2.49 -14.93 12.05
C ALA A 136 -1.14 -15.47 11.56
N LEU A 137 -0.84 -16.75 11.80
CA LEU A 137 0.38 -17.39 11.31
C LEU A 137 0.42 -17.49 9.77
N ALA A 138 -0.72 -17.76 9.13
CA ALA A 138 -0.82 -17.78 7.67
C ALA A 138 -0.60 -16.38 7.07
N GLU A 139 -1.19 -15.33 7.67
CA GLU A 139 -0.92 -13.96 7.28
C GLU A 139 0.57 -13.62 7.47
N ILE A 140 1.19 -14.06 8.57
CA ILE A 140 2.60 -13.77 8.82
C ILE A 140 3.49 -14.41 7.76
N ALA A 141 3.19 -15.65 7.38
CA ALA A 141 3.90 -16.32 6.29
C ALA A 141 3.73 -15.60 4.96
N SER A 142 2.50 -15.16 4.62
CA SER A 142 2.23 -14.42 3.38
C SER A 142 2.92 -13.04 3.34
N GLY A 143 2.89 -12.30 4.45
CA GLY A 143 3.60 -11.01 4.56
C GLY A 143 5.12 -11.20 4.47
N ALA A 144 5.68 -12.22 5.12
CA ALA A 144 7.09 -12.56 4.99
C ALA A 144 7.46 -12.92 3.54
N ALA A 145 6.67 -13.76 2.88
CA ALA A 145 6.89 -14.13 1.47
C ALA A 145 6.91 -12.90 0.55
N SER A 146 6.05 -11.90 0.82
CA SER A 146 6.04 -10.63 0.09
C SER A 146 7.36 -9.86 0.26
N VAL A 147 7.93 -9.86 1.47
CA VAL A 147 9.24 -9.22 1.74
C VAL A 147 10.36 -9.90 0.95
N ASP A 148 10.41 -11.24 0.94
CA ASP A 148 11.43 -11.98 0.20
C ASP A 148 11.26 -11.83 -1.33
N TRP A 149 10.02 -11.85 -1.81
CA TRP A 149 9.70 -11.60 -3.22
C TRP A 149 10.30 -10.28 -3.70
N PHE A 150 10.02 -9.19 -2.99
CA PHE A 150 10.54 -7.88 -3.37
C PHE A 150 12.04 -7.71 -3.11
N ALA A 151 12.63 -8.48 -2.19
CA ALA A 151 14.09 -8.59 -2.12
C ALA A 151 14.66 -9.19 -3.41
N GLY A 152 13.97 -10.18 -4.00
CA GLY A 152 14.27 -10.70 -5.33
C GLY A 152 14.08 -9.67 -6.43
N GLU A 153 12.94 -8.98 -6.46
CA GLU A 153 12.62 -8.00 -7.52
C GLU A 153 13.49 -6.75 -7.47
N ALA A 154 14.06 -6.40 -6.31
CA ALA A 154 14.97 -5.26 -6.18
C ALA A 154 16.13 -5.29 -7.20
N VAL A 155 16.65 -6.49 -7.51
CA VAL A 155 17.75 -6.69 -8.47
C VAL A 155 17.30 -6.92 -9.92
N ARG A 156 16.00 -6.78 -10.20
CA ARG A 156 15.39 -6.99 -11.53
C ARG A 156 14.74 -5.72 -12.11
N VAL A 157 15.03 -4.56 -11.52
CA VAL A 157 14.62 -3.27 -12.09
C VAL A 157 15.41 -3.01 -13.37
N CYS A 158 14.81 -3.32 -14.51
CA CYS A 158 15.38 -3.09 -15.83
C CYS A 158 14.72 -1.87 -16.50
N GLY A 159 15.56 -1.03 -17.08
CA GLY A 159 15.17 -0.07 -18.11
C GLY A 159 15.28 -0.69 -19.51
N ASP A 160 15.22 0.16 -20.54
CA ASP A 160 15.18 -0.26 -21.94
C ASP A 160 16.14 0.57 -22.80
N VAL A 161 16.71 -0.03 -23.84
CA VAL A 161 17.40 0.70 -24.92
C VAL A 161 16.48 0.66 -26.13
N LEU A 162 16.07 1.84 -26.60
CA LEU A 162 15.08 1.97 -27.68
C LEU A 162 15.77 2.33 -29.00
N GLU A 163 15.17 1.88 -30.11
CA GLU A 163 15.60 2.26 -31.45
C GLU A 163 15.26 3.74 -31.71
N PRO A 164 16.25 4.60 -32.00
CA PRO A 164 16.00 6.02 -32.23
C PRO A 164 15.38 6.26 -33.61
N PRO A 165 14.43 7.19 -33.75
CA PRO A 165 13.90 7.58 -35.07
C PRO A 165 14.91 8.40 -35.90
N LEU A 166 15.91 9.01 -35.24
CA LEU A 166 16.97 9.80 -35.86
C LEU A 166 18.33 9.10 -35.71
N ARG A 167 19.14 9.10 -36.78
CA ARG A 167 20.37 8.30 -36.90
C ARG A 167 21.46 8.66 -35.87
N ASP A 168 21.47 9.91 -35.45
CA ASP A 168 22.45 10.56 -34.58
C ASP A 168 22.01 10.61 -33.10
N ARG A 169 20.99 9.82 -32.73
CA ARG A 169 20.50 9.72 -31.35
C ARG A 169 20.74 8.34 -30.74
N ARG A 170 20.74 8.26 -29.41
CA ARG A 170 20.52 7.02 -28.65
C ARG A 170 19.45 7.28 -27.60
N MET A 171 18.57 6.30 -27.38
CA MET A 171 17.45 6.42 -26.45
C MET A 171 17.58 5.36 -25.35
N LEU A 172 17.65 5.82 -24.10
CA LEU A 172 17.72 4.98 -22.90
C LEU A 172 16.54 5.30 -22.00
N VAL A 173 15.82 4.27 -21.56
CA VAL A 173 14.84 4.35 -20.50
C VAL A 173 15.48 3.85 -19.22
N ILE A 174 15.40 4.64 -18.16
CA ILE A 174 15.80 4.24 -16.80
C ILE A 174 14.60 4.30 -15.87
N LYS A 175 14.66 3.51 -14.78
CA LYS A 175 13.64 3.51 -13.73
C LYS A 175 14.29 3.92 -12.41
N GLN A 176 13.71 4.90 -11.72
CA GLN A 176 14.27 5.46 -10.49
C GLN A 176 13.20 5.51 -9.40
N PRO A 177 13.56 5.38 -8.10
CA PRO A 177 12.59 5.47 -7.02
C PRO A 177 11.87 6.82 -7.02
N VAL A 178 10.54 6.79 -6.80
CA VAL A 178 9.69 7.99 -6.73
C VAL A 178 10.01 8.90 -5.54
N GLY A 179 10.56 8.36 -4.44
CA GLY A 179 11.00 9.14 -3.29
C GLY A 179 10.42 8.72 -1.95
N VAL A 180 9.79 9.68 -1.25
CA VAL A 180 9.15 9.43 0.04
C VAL A 180 7.71 8.97 -0.19
N VAL A 181 7.39 7.78 0.32
CA VAL A 181 6.09 7.12 0.15
C VAL A 181 5.30 7.19 1.45
N GLY A 182 4.04 7.61 1.36
CA GLY A 182 3.05 7.46 2.43
C GLY A 182 2.19 6.21 2.21
N ALA A 183 2.16 5.30 3.19
CA ALA A 183 1.34 4.10 3.17
C ALA A 183 0.32 4.14 4.31
N ILE A 184 -0.97 4.02 3.98
CA ILE A 184 -2.07 3.91 4.96
C ILE A 184 -2.62 2.48 4.87
N THR A 185 -2.65 1.75 5.99
CA THR A 185 -3.04 0.33 6.03
C THR A 185 -4.25 0.07 6.91
N PRO A 186 -5.16 -0.85 6.49
CA PRO A 186 -6.34 -1.22 7.26
C PRO A 186 -6.02 -2.22 8.38
N TRP A 187 -6.99 -2.43 9.27
CA TRP A 187 -6.87 -3.28 10.47
C TRP A 187 -7.09 -4.78 10.22
N ASN A 188 -7.73 -5.18 9.12
CA ASN A 188 -8.15 -6.56 8.89
C ASN A 188 -6.98 -7.50 8.60
N PHE A 189 -5.88 -6.98 8.04
CA PHE A 189 -4.63 -7.71 7.77
C PHE A 189 -3.43 -6.83 8.16
N PRO A 190 -3.20 -6.64 9.47
CA PRO A 190 -2.34 -5.56 9.97
C PRO A 190 -0.86 -5.77 9.60
N MET A 191 -0.38 -6.99 9.37
CA MET A 191 1.01 -7.22 8.99
C MET A 191 1.18 -7.30 7.47
N SER A 192 0.33 -8.09 6.81
CA SER A 192 0.51 -8.32 5.36
C SER A 192 0.26 -7.05 4.54
N MET A 193 -0.64 -6.16 4.97
CA MET A 193 -0.85 -4.87 4.28
C MET A 193 0.35 -3.94 4.41
N ILE A 194 1.06 -3.96 5.54
CA ILE A 194 2.29 -3.20 5.74
C ILE A 194 3.38 -3.74 4.81
N THR A 195 3.64 -5.05 4.86
CA THR A 195 4.72 -5.66 4.06
C THR A 195 4.48 -5.51 2.56
N ARG A 196 3.23 -5.61 2.09
CA ARG A 196 2.84 -5.39 0.69
C ARG A 196 3.16 -4.01 0.14
N LYS A 197 3.23 -2.98 0.98
CA LYS A 197 3.54 -1.60 0.58
C LYS A 197 4.99 -1.23 0.89
N VAL A 198 5.47 -1.60 2.07
CA VAL A 198 6.81 -1.23 2.55
C VAL A 198 7.91 -1.99 1.81
N ALA A 199 7.73 -3.30 1.57
CA ALA A 199 8.74 -4.10 0.89
C ALA A 199 9.06 -3.62 -0.54
N PRO A 200 8.08 -3.41 -1.45
CA PRO A 200 8.38 -2.91 -2.79
C PRO A 200 8.94 -1.48 -2.78
N ALA A 201 8.44 -0.61 -1.91
CA ALA A 201 8.99 0.75 -1.78
C ALA A 201 10.47 0.73 -1.37
N LEU A 202 10.84 -0.05 -0.34
CA LEU A 202 12.23 -0.19 0.08
C LEU A 202 13.10 -0.86 -1.00
N ALA A 203 12.57 -1.86 -1.70
CA ALA A 203 13.24 -2.52 -2.82
C ALA A 203 13.56 -1.55 -3.97
N ALA A 204 12.60 -0.70 -4.34
CA ALA A 204 12.77 0.34 -5.36
C ALA A 204 13.81 1.40 -4.97
N GLY A 205 14.07 1.58 -3.68
CA GLY A 205 14.97 2.60 -3.14
C GLY A 205 14.23 3.84 -2.61
N CYS A 206 12.93 3.72 -2.35
CA CYS A 206 12.12 4.72 -1.66
C CYS A 206 12.32 4.62 -0.14
N THR A 207 11.91 5.67 0.57
CA THR A 207 11.73 5.66 2.03
C THR A 207 10.24 5.73 2.35
N VAL A 208 9.81 5.10 3.44
CA VAL A 208 8.37 4.95 3.73
C VAL A 208 8.02 5.54 5.09
N ARG A 209 6.85 6.19 5.15
CA ARG A 209 6.10 6.44 6.37
C ARG A 209 4.82 5.62 6.31
N THR A 210 4.54 4.86 7.36
CA THR A 210 3.32 4.07 7.51
C THR A 210 2.39 4.69 8.54
N ASP A 211 1.10 4.76 8.23
CA ASP A 211 0.03 5.05 9.17
C ASP A 211 -0.96 3.87 9.19
N GLU A 212 -1.41 3.48 10.37
CA GLU A 212 -2.53 2.55 10.51
C GLU A 212 -3.81 3.35 10.72
N GLU A 213 -4.85 3.04 9.96
CA GLU A 213 -6.07 3.84 9.99
C GLU A 213 -6.89 3.61 11.27
N GLY A 214 -6.99 4.64 12.10
CA GLY A 214 -7.98 4.75 13.16
C GLY A 214 -9.29 5.34 12.62
N ARG A 215 -10.34 4.51 12.52
CA ARG A 215 -11.78 4.83 12.35
C ARG A 215 -12.08 6.31 12.04
N GLY A 216 -11.97 6.73 10.78
CA GLY A 216 -12.06 8.15 10.46
C GLY A 216 -12.33 8.54 9.01
N LEU A 217 -12.92 7.68 8.16
CA LEU A 217 -13.44 8.10 6.86
C LEU A 217 -14.96 7.94 6.77
N ARG A 218 -15.61 9.04 6.37
CA ARG A 218 -17.05 9.12 6.09
C ARG A 218 -17.40 8.18 4.94
N ARG A 219 -18.42 7.33 5.14
CA ARG A 219 -19.15 6.65 4.05
C ARG A 219 -19.75 7.71 3.13
N GLY A 220 -19.17 7.87 1.93
CA GLY A 220 -19.73 8.70 0.87
C GLY A 220 -20.88 7.96 0.19
N GLY A 221 -22.06 8.58 0.22
CA GLY A 221 -23.27 8.10 -0.46
C GLY A 221 -23.19 8.21 -1.98
N GLY A 222 -23.97 7.35 -2.64
CA GLY A 222 -23.86 7.09 -4.07
C GLY A 222 -24.54 8.08 -5.01
N VAL A 223 -24.59 7.69 -6.28
CA VAL A 223 -25.44 8.26 -7.32
C VAL A 223 -25.94 7.11 -8.20
N ALA A 224 -27.25 7.05 -8.41
CA ALA A 224 -27.89 6.20 -9.39
C ALA A 224 -27.84 6.86 -10.78
N ASP A 225 -27.55 6.09 -11.83
CA ASP A 225 -28.45 5.92 -13.00
C ASP A 225 -27.82 4.95 -14.02
N ALA A 226 -28.65 4.01 -14.54
CA ALA A 226 -28.82 3.71 -15.97
C ALA A 226 -29.44 2.31 -16.18
N SER A 227 -30.77 2.33 -16.35
CA SER A 227 -31.61 1.41 -17.15
C SER A 227 -31.25 -0.08 -17.28
N LEU A 228 -31.99 -0.95 -16.58
CA LEU A 228 -32.10 -2.37 -16.89
C LEU A 228 -33.53 -2.71 -17.33
N ARG A 229 -33.66 -3.31 -18.52
CA ARG A 229 -34.93 -3.83 -19.03
C ARG A 229 -35.18 -5.25 -18.50
N SER A 230 -36.26 -5.37 -17.73
CA SER A 230 -37.14 -6.53 -17.48
C SER A 230 -36.56 -7.96 -17.47
N ALA A 231 -36.34 -8.48 -16.25
CA ALA A 231 -36.66 -9.85 -15.87
C ALA A 231 -37.25 -9.83 -14.44
N PRO A 232 -38.42 -10.47 -14.18
CA PRO A 232 -39.21 -10.23 -12.96
C PRO A 232 -38.58 -10.72 -11.65
N ASP A 233 -37.55 -11.57 -11.68
CA ASP A 233 -36.83 -12.02 -10.46
C ASP A 233 -35.60 -11.14 -10.14
N THR A 234 -35.02 -10.48 -11.14
CA THR A 234 -33.75 -9.75 -11.04
C THR A 234 -33.92 -8.35 -10.42
N GLU A 235 -35.06 -7.70 -10.65
CA GLU A 235 -35.36 -6.37 -10.07
C GLU A 235 -35.38 -6.40 -8.53
N LEU A 236 -35.89 -7.49 -7.94
CA LEU A 236 -35.95 -7.65 -6.49
C LEU A 236 -34.55 -7.72 -5.84
N LEU A 237 -33.56 -8.25 -6.54
CA LEU A 237 -32.18 -8.32 -6.03
C LEU A 237 -31.58 -6.93 -5.79
N PHE A 238 -31.91 -5.96 -6.65
CA PHE A 238 -31.40 -4.59 -6.51
C PHE A 238 -31.96 -3.84 -5.30
N HIS A 239 -33.00 -4.34 -4.65
CA HIS A 239 -33.50 -3.79 -3.39
C HIS A 239 -32.78 -4.38 -2.17
N LEU A 240 -32.02 -5.47 -2.32
CA LEU A 240 -31.28 -6.09 -1.23
C LEU A 240 -29.97 -5.33 -0.96
N ARG A 241 -29.79 -4.86 0.27
CA ARG A 241 -28.56 -4.15 0.66
C ARG A 241 -27.31 -5.01 0.48
N CYS A 242 -27.35 -6.30 0.83
CA CYS A 242 -26.22 -7.22 0.65
C CYS A 242 -25.85 -7.49 -0.82
N PHE A 243 -26.70 -7.10 -1.77
CA PHE A 243 -26.38 -7.16 -3.20
C PHE A 243 -25.51 -5.98 -3.63
N LYS A 244 -25.67 -4.80 -2.99
CA LYS A 244 -24.99 -3.55 -3.35
C LYS A 244 -23.86 -3.17 -2.40
N GLU A 245 -24.03 -3.49 -1.13
CA GLU A 245 -23.12 -3.14 -0.04
C GLU A 245 -22.37 -4.38 0.45
N GLU A 246 -21.09 -4.19 0.74
CA GLU A 246 -20.25 -5.18 1.36
C GLU A 246 -20.64 -5.39 2.83
N THR A 247 -20.90 -6.64 3.23
CA THR A 247 -21.32 -6.97 4.59
C THR A 247 -20.17 -6.87 5.60
N PHE A 248 -18.93 -7.14 5.18
CA PHE A 248 -17.73 -7.20 6.04
C PHE A 248 -17.90 -8.07 7.30
N GLY A 249 -18.64 -9.17 7.14
CA GLY A 249 -19.01 -10.08 8.21
C GLY A 249 -19.45 -11.45 7.68
N PRO A 250 -19.64 -12.44 8.56
CA PRO A 250 -19.85 -13.83 8.18
C PRO A 250 -21.28 -14.10 7.68
N LEU A 251 -21.64 -13.54 6.52
CA LEU A 251 -22.91 -13.74 5.83
C LEU A 251 -22.65 -14.24 4.41
N ILE A 252 -23.32 -15.33 4.02
CA ILE A 252 -23.26 -15.89 2.66
C ILE A 252 -24.61 -15.65 1.97
N PRO A 253 -24.74 -14.59 1.14
CA PRO A 253 -25.93 -14.41 0.31
C PRO A 253 -25.88 -15.34 -0.90
N LEU A 254 -26.98 -16.06 -1.16
CA LEU A 254 -27.13 -16.94 -2.32
C LEU A 254 -28.12 -16.32 -3.31
N PHE A 255 -27.66 -16.13 -4.55
CA PHE A 255 -28.46 -15.58 -5.64
C PHE A 255 -28.54 -16.61 -6.77
N ARG A 256 -29.72 -16.77 -7.35
CA ARG A 256 -29.96 -17.70 -8.46
C ARG A 256 -29.88 -16.96 -9.79
N PHE A 257 -29.29 -17.61 -10.79
CA PHE A 257 -29.28 -17.20 -12.19
C PHE A 257 -29.62 -18.42 -13.08
N ARG A 258 -29.87 -18.18 -14.38
CA ARG A 258 -30.33 -19.19 -15.35
C ARG A 258 -29.43 -19.33 -16.57
N SER A 259 -28.58 -18.33 -16.87
CA SER A 259 -27.58 -18.42 -17.94
C SER A 259 -26.25 -17.77 -17.55
N ASP A 260 -25.20 -18.06 -18.31
CA ASP A 260 -23.87 -17.47 -18.10
C ASP A 260 -23.93 -15.94 -18.28
N GLU A 261 -24.69 -15.46 -19.28
CA GLU A 261 -24.88 -14.04 -19.54
C GLU A 261 -25.58 -13.33 -18.38
N GLU A 262 -26.58 -13.98 -17.76
CA GLU A 262 -27.25 -13.44 -16.57
C GLU A 262 -26.29 -13.38 -15.38
N ALA A 263 -25.47 -14.42 -15.17
CA ALA A 263 -24.49 -14.44 -14.09
C ALA A 263 -23.46 -13.31 -14.23
N VAL A 264 -22.91 -13.13 -15.44
CA VAL A 264 -21.95 -12.06 -15.76
C VAL A 264 -22.60 -10.69 -15.57
N LEU A 265 -23.81 -10.49 -16.08
CA LEU A 265 -24.54 -9.23 -15.90
C LEU A 265 -24.73 -8.89 -14.42
N LEU A 266 -25.20 -9.85 -13.62
CA LEU A 266 -25.38 -9.68 -12.18
C LEU A 266 -24.06 -9.41 -11.45
N ALA A 267 -22.98 -10.10 -11.84
CA ALA A 267 -21.66 -9.92 -11.26
C ALA A 267 -21.06 -8.53 -11.57
N ASN A 268 -21.22 -8.05 -12.80
CA ASN A 268 -20.69 -6.76 -13.25
C ASN A 268 -21.55 -5.57 -12.83
N THR A 269 -22.82 -5.79 -12.41
CA THR A 269 -23.72 -4.73 -11.92
C THR A 269 -23.34 -4.29 -10.50
N THR A 270 -22.17 -3.68 -10.41
CA THR A 270 -21.58 -3.10 -9.21
C THR A 270 -20.56 -2.04 -9.62
N GLU A 271 -20.38 -1.02 -8.79
CA GLU A 271 -19.35 0.01 -8.98
C GLU A 271 -17.92 -0.54 -8.75
N TYR A 272 -17.84 -1.76 -8.23
CA TYR A 272 -16.62 -2.40 -7.78
C TYR A 272 -16.12 -3.49 -8.74
N GLY A 273 -14.85 -3.89 -8.59
CA GLY A 273 -14.21 -4.87 -9.46
C GLY A 273 -12.88 -5.39 -8.90
N LEU A 274 -12.82 -5.81 -7.63
CA LEU A 274 -11.58 -6.34 -7.05
C LEU A 274 -11.33 -7.81 -7.40
N ALA A 275 -12.14 -8.71 -6.85
CA ALA A 275 -12.00 -10.15 -7.01
C ALA A 275 -13.36 -10.80 -7.29
N ALA A 276 -13.39 -11.71 -8.26
CA ALA A 276 -14.52 -12.59 -8.53
C ALA A 276 -14.08 -14.05 -8.50
N TYR A 277 -15.01 -14.96 -8.22
CA TYR A 277 -14.75 -16.39 -8.16
C TYR A 277 -15.87 -17.11 -8.90
N PHE A 278 -15.51 -18.11 -9.70
CA PHE A 278 -16.49 -18.95 -10.37
C PHE A 278 -15.97 -20.37 -10.60
N TYR A 279 -16.90 -21.29 -10.77
CA TYR A 279 -16.63 -22.73 -10.82
C TYR A 279 -17.27 -23.33 -12.06
N THR A 280 -16.46 -24.01 -12.88
CA THR A 280 -16.93 -24.74 -14.05
C THR A 280 -15.92 -25.81 -14.44
N ARG A 281 -16.41 -26.91 -15.01
CA ARG A 281 -15.56 -27.94 -15.66
C ARG A 281 -15.41 -27.71 -17.16
N ASP A 282 -16.25 -26.85 -17.74
CA ASP A 282 -16.23 -26.53 -19.16
C ASP A 282 -15.16 -25.45 -19.44
N LEU A 283 -14.18 -25.79 -20.29
CA LEU A 283 -13.06 -24.93 -20.62
C LEU A 283 -13.46 -23.71 -21.46
N ALA A 284 -14.42 -23.87 -22.37
CA ALA A 284 -14.88 -22.75 -23.20
C ALA A 284 -15.63 -21.72 -22.36
N ARG A 285 -16.49 -22.19 -21.45
CA ARG A 285 -17.16 -21.36 -20.45
C ARG A 285 -16.15 -20.69 -19.52
N ALA A 286 -15.12 -21.42 -19.09
CA ALA A 286 -14.06 -20.87 -18.24
C ALA A 286 -13.40 -19.64 -18.88
N TRP A 287 -12.97 -19.74 -20.12
CA TRP A 287 -12.35 -18.62 -20.84
C TRP A 287 -13.34 -17.47 -21.07
N LYS A 288 -14.54 -17.77 -21.60
CA LYS A 288 -15.55 -16.75 -21.89
C LYS A 288 -15.93 -15.95 -20.64
N VAL A 289 -16.30 -16.62 -19.55
CA VAL A 289 -16.74 -15.95 -18.32
C VAL A 289 -15.59 -15.18 -17.68
N ALA A 290 -14.35 -15.70 -17.71
CA ALA A 290 -13.21 -14.99 -17.15
C ALA A 290 -12.91 -13.68 -17.88
N GLU A 291 -13.06 -13.61 -19.21
CA GLU A 291 -12.84 -12.38 -19.97
C GLU A 291 -13.98 -11.37 -19.83
N GLU A 292 -15.22 -11.85 -19.66
CA GLU A 292 -16.40 -10.98 -19.53
C GLU A 292 -16.56 -10.37 -18.12
N LEU A 293 -15.93 -10.94 -17.09
CA LEU A 293 -15.99 -10.43 -15.73
C LEU A 293 -15.10 -9.18 -15.56
N GLU A 294 -15.69 -8.07 -15.11
CA GLU A 294 -15.00 -6.79 -14.94
C GLU A 294 -14.32 -6.68 -13.56
N PHE A 295 -13.40 -7.61 -13.28
CA PHE A 295 -12.69 -7.73 -12.01
C PHE A 295 -11.17 -7.79 -12.23
N GLY A 296 -10.40 -7.18 -11.33
CA GLY A 296 -8.94 -7.19 -11.43
C GLY A 296 -8.29 -8.54 -11.13
N MET A 297 -8.99 -9.41 -10.40
CA MET A 297 -8.56 -10.76 -10.07
C MET A 297 -9.72 -11.75 -10.18
N ILE A 298 -9.44 -12.94 -10.69
CA ILE A 298 -10.45 -13.97 -10.92
C ILE A 298 -9.94 -15.32 -10.43
N GLY A 299 -10.71 -15.98 -9.57
CA GLY A 299 -10.50 -17.36 -9.17
C GLY A 299 -11.39 -18.33 -9.94
N LEU A 300 -10.78 -19.21 -10.72
CA LEU A 300 -11.47 -20.29 -11.42
C LEU A 300 -11.22 -21.60 -10.69
N ASN A 301 -12.28 -22.20 -10.15
CA ASN A 301 -12.20 -23.42 -9.34
C ASN A 301 -11.31 -23.32 -8.10
N GLU A 302 -10.94 -22.11 -7.69
CA GLU A 302 -10.01 -21.79 -6.60
C GLU A 302 -10.44 -20.48 -5.94
N VAL A 303 -10.30 -20.42 -4.62
CA VAL A 303 -10.60 -19.25 -3.79
C VAL A 303 -9.35 -18.59 -3.22
N ALA A 304 -8.29 -19.37 -3.02
CA ALA A 304 -7.00 -18.89 -2.57
C ALA A 304 -6.18 -18.39 -3.78
N ILE A 305 -6.54 -17.22 -4.30
CA ILE A 305 -5.89 -16.62 -5.49
C ILE A 305 -4.80 -15.61 -5.14
N THR A 306 -4.62 -15.31 -3.86
CA THR A 306 -3.63 -14.33 -3.39
C THR A 306 -2.27 -14.98 -3.19
N SER A 307 -1.24 -14.39 -3.81
CA SER A 307 0.17 -14.75 -3.60
C SER A 307 1.05 -13.54 -3.87
N GLU A 308 2.29 -13.58 -3.38
CA GLU A 308 3.31 -12.56 -3.63
C GLU A 308 3.72 -12.48 -5.10
N VAL A 309 3.50 -13.55 -5.88
CA VAL A 309 3.90 -13.61 -7.29
C VAL A 309 2.83 -13.11 -8.26
N ALA A 310 1.56 -13.03 -7.82
CA ALA A 310 0.42 -12.64 -8.64
C ALA A 310 0.04 -11.17 -8.41
N PRO A 311 -0.33 -10.40 -9.45
CA PRO A 311 -0.73 -9.01 -9.28
C PRO A 311 -2.02 -8.93 -8.49
N PHE A 312 -1.99 -8.18 -7.40
CA PHE A 312 -3.16 -7.90 -6.58
C PHE A 312 -3.69 -6.50 -6.87
N GLY A 313 -4.97 -6.38 -7.20
CA GLY A 313 -5.62 -5.07 -7.28
C GLY A 313 -6.91 -5.11 -8.09
N GLY A 314 -7.71 -4.07 -7.96
CA GLY A 314 -9.02 -3.99 -8.59
C GLY A 314 -9.04 -3.16 -9.87
N VAL A 315 -10.21 -3.12 -10.47
CA VAL A 315 -10.62 -2.15 -11.49
C VAL A 315 -11.84 -1.37 -10.98
N LYS A 316 -12.35 -0.42 -11.77
CA LYS A 316 -13.47 0.46 -11.38
C LYS A 316 -13.17 1.20 -10.06
N ALA A 317 -14.13 1.29 -9.14
CA ALA A 317 -13.95 1.95 -7.85
C ALA A 317 -13.11 1.13 -6.85
N SER A 318 -12.70 -0.11 -7.17
CA SER A 318 -11.94 -0.96 -6.25
C SER A 318 -10.44 -0.64 -6.15
N GLY A 319 -9.96 0.36 -6.89
CA GLY A 319 -8.61 0.91 -6.71
C GLY A 319 -7.83 1.11 -8.01
N LEU A 320 -6.63 1.66 -7.85
CA LEU A 320 -5.67 1.95 -8.91
C LEU A 320 -4.37 1.19 -8.67
N GLY A 321 -3.66 0.87 -9.75
CA GLY A 321 -2.38 0.18 -9.71
C GLY A 321 -2.49 -1.29 -9.30
N ARG A 322 -1.34 -1.93 -9.09
CA ARG A 322 -1.24 -3.31 -8.59
C ARG A 322 -0.22 -3.41 -7.47
N GLU A 323 -0.49 -4.26 -6.49
CA GLU A 323 0.47 -4.70 -5.49
C GLU A 323 0.96 -6.11 -5.83
N GLN A 324 2.05 -6.55 -5.19
CA GLN A 324 2.66 -7.87 -5.43
C GLN A 324 3.16 -8.07 -6.86
N SER A 325 3.70 -9.25 -7.17
CA SER A 325 4.24 -9.65 -8.46
C SER A 325 5.37 -8.75 -8.98
N LYS A 326 5.75 -8.95 -10.24
CA LYS A 326 6.65 -8.03 -10.97
C LYS A 326 6.02 -6.66 -11.23
N TYR A 327 4.69 -6.55 -11.21
CA TYR A 327 3.98 -5.31 -11.51
C TYR A 327 3.99 -4.34 -10.34
N GLY A 328 3.91 -4.83 -9.09
CA GLY A 328 3.77 -3.97 -7.92
C GLY A 328 5.01 -3.16 -7.56
N LEU A 329 6.20 -3.56 -8.04
CA LEU A 329 7.39 -2.74 -7.88
C LEU A 329 7.34 -1.47 -8.74
N ALA A 330 6.64 -1.52 -9.88
CA ALA A 330 6.57 -0.40 -10.83
C ALA A 330 5.83 0.82 -10.24
N GLU A 331 4.89 0.61 -9.32
CA GLU A 331 4.17 1.69 -8.61
C GLU A 331 5.09 2.58 -7.77
N PHE A 332 6.33 2.15 -7.52
CA PHE A 332 7.33 2.87 -6.73
C PHE A 332 8.50 3.38 -7.58
N LEU A 333 8.38 3.33 -8.91
CA LEU A 333 9.41 3.70 -9.86
C LEU A 333 8.90 4.72 -10.88
N ASP A 334 9.62 5.83 -11.04
CA ASP A 334 9.46 6.75 -12.17
C ASP A 334 10.24 6.25 -13.38
N VAL A 335 9.59 6.24 -14.53
CA VAL A 335 10.20 5.94 -15.83
C VAL A 335 10.74 7.23 -16.43
N LYS A 336 12.02 7.24 -16.81
CA LYS A 336 12.69 8.41 -17.38
C LYS A 336 13.37 8.06 -18.69
N LEU A 337 13.05 8.82 -19.74
CA LEU A 337 13.68 8.73 -21.04
C LEU A 337 14.86 9.72 -21.11
N ALA A 338 16.04 9.22 -21.45
CA ALA A 338 17.22 10.02 -21.77
C ALA A 338 17.56 9.82 -23.25
N ILE A 339 17.68 10.91 -24.00
CA ILE A 339 18.07 10.90 -25.40
C ILE A 339 19.42 11.60 -25.53
N TRP A 340 20.44 10.88 -26.01
CA TRP A 340 21.76 11.44 -26.29
C TRP A 340 21.90 11.77 -27.77
N CYS A 341 22.24 13.02 -28.08
CA CYS A 341 22.72 13.46 -29.39
C CYS A 341 24.26 13.46 -29.38
N PHE A 342 24.88 12.72 -30.30
CA PHE A 342 26.35 12.66 -30.40
C PHE A 342 26.94 13.73 -31.32
N GLU A 343 26.11 14.38 -32.14
CA GLU A 343 26.52 15.42 -33.09
C GLU A 343 26.13 16.84 -32.60
N TYR A 344 25.98 17.02 -31.28
CA TYR A 344 25.62 18.33 -30.72
C TYR A 344 26.79 19.31 -30.88
N THR A 345 26.63 20.30 -31.76
CA THR A 345 27.67 21.28 -32.12
C THR A 345 27.78 22.47 -31.16
N GLY A 346 26.96 22.54 -30.11
CA GLY A 346 27.10 23.56 -29.08
C GLY A 346 26.74 24.99 -29.51
N GLU A 347 26.21 25.23 -30.71
CA GLU A 347 25.89 26.60 -31.20
C GLU A 347 24.82 27.33 -30.35
N ALA A 348 24.11 26.62 -29.46
CA ALA A 348 23.22 27.24 -28.46
C ALA A 348 23.95 27.72 -27.19
N ALA A 349 25.22 27.36 -27.00
CA ALA A 349 26.03 27.58 -25.79
C ALA A 349 27.17 28.60 -25.99
N ASP A 350 27.16 29.40 -27.06
CA ASP A 350 28.12 30.49 -27.34
C ASP A 350 27.93 31.73 -26.42
N ARG A 351 27.69 31.51 -25.12
CA ARG A 351 27.74 32.53 -24.08
C ARG A 351 28.66 32.02 -22.98
N GLU A 352 29.91 32.50 -23.01
CA GLU A 352 30.95 32.46 -21.96
C GLU A 352 31.03 31.20 -21.09
N GLU A 353 32.09 30.41 -21.29
CA GLU A 353 32.67 29.45 -20.32
C GLU A 353 31.68 28.79 -19.35
N VAL A 354 30.65 28.11 -19.87
CA VAL A 354 29.80 27.26 -19.03
C VAL A 354 30.49 25.91 -18.87
N ASN A 355 31.24 25.75 -17.77
CA ASN A 355 31.76 24.45 -17.33
C ASN A 355 30.65 23.47 -16.87
N ASP A 356 29.38 23.87 -16.92
CA ASP A 356 28.33 23.28 -16.11
C ASP A 356 27.05 22.94 -16.88
N VAL A 357 26.33 21.95 -16.35
CA VAL A 357 25.04 21.45 -16.85
C VAL A 357 24.01 22.59 -16.89
N VAL A 358 23.44 22.87 -18.07
CA VAL A 358 22.33 23.81 -18.24
C VAL A 358 21.01 23.02 -18.22
N VAL A 359 20.15 23.30 -17.22
CA VAL A 359 18.79 22.74 -17.14
C VAL A 359 17.83 23.77 -17.70
N LEU A 360 17.14 23.41 -18.79
CA LEU A 360 16.05 24.20 -19.36
C LEU A 360 14.73 23.53 -18.99
N GLU A 361 13.83 24.28 -18.37
CA GLU A 361 12.47 23.85 -18.07
C GLU A 361 11.53 24.40 -19.15
N GLU A 362 10.70 23.52 -19.72
CA GLU A 362 9.62 23.92 -20.62
C GLU A 362 8.36 24.06 -19.78
N GLU A 363 7.92 25.29 -19.50
CA GLU A 363 6.59 25.53 -18.94
C GLU A 363 5.57 25.39 -20.08
N GLU A 364 4.64 24.46 -19.97
CA GLU A 364 3.46 24.43 -20.85
C GLU A 364 2.72 25.76 -20.69
N ALA A 365 2.68 26.56 -21.76
CA ALA A 365 1.87 27.76 -21.78
C ALA A 365 0.39 27.35 -21.65
N GLU A 366 -0.23 27.63 -20.49
CA GLU A 366 -1.68 27.60 -20.38
C GLU A 366 -2.25 28.48 -21.51
N GLU A 367 -3.08 27.89 -22.37
CA GLU A 367 -3.84 28.64 -23.36
C GLU A 367 -4.77 29.63 -22.63
N GLU A 368 -4.30 30.87 -22.42
CA GLU A 368 -5.16 31.99 -22.09
C GLU A 368 -6.20 32.09 -23.22
N LYS A 369 -7.44 31.69 -22.91
CA LYS A 369 -8.62 32.10 -23.68
C LYS A 369 -8.60 33.63 -23.76
N LYS A 370 -8.18 34.15 -24.91
CA LYS A 370 -8.27 35.57 -25.27
C LYS A 370 -9.74 35.98 -25.37
N ASP A 371 -10.36 36.28 -24.24
CA ASP A 371 -11.42 37.29 -24.22
C ASP A 371 -10.74 38.65 -24.36
N GLY A 372 -10.96 39.28 -25.51
CA GLY A 372 -10.25 40.49 -25.90
C GLY A 372 -10.42 41.62 -24.90
N LYS A 373 -9.30 42.10 -24.34
CA LYS A 373 -8.96 43.53 -24.20
C LYS A 373 -7.54 43.76 -23.67
N SER A 374 -6.74 44.39 -24.53
CA SER A 374 -5.51 45.17 -24.32
C SER A 374 -4.48 44.75 -23.25
N ARG A 375 -3.31 44.34 -23.75
CA ARG A 375 -2.00 44.40 -23.08
C ARG A 375 -1.72 45.77 -22.45
N ARG A 376 -1.22 45.79 -21.22
CA ARG A 376 -0.28 46.80 -20.73
C ARG A 376 0.93 46.10 -20.12
N GLN A 377 2.09 46.26 -20.77
CA GLN A 377 3.40 45.85 -20.30
C GLN A 377 3.68 46.40 -18.89
N LYS A 378 4.25 45.56 -18.02
CA LYS A 378 5.19 46.01 -16.98
C LYS A 378 6.43 45.13 -17.01
N LYS A 379 7.54 45.74 -17.42
CA LYS A 379 8.90 45.31 -17.09
C LYS A 379 9.17 45.53 -15.60
N GLY A 380 9.94 44.62 -15.00
CA GLY A 380 10.82 44.94 -13.87
C GLY A 380 10.69 44.00 -12.68
N GLY A 381 11.81 43.38 -12.30
CA GLY A 381 12.06 42.93 -10.94
C GLY A 381 12.48 41.47 -10.82
N MET A 382 13.77 41.19 -10.95
CA MET A 382 14.41 40.13 -10.17
C MET A 382 14.22 40.47 -8.69
N SER A 383 13.61 39.57 -7.93
CA SER A 383 13.80 39.50 -6.48
C SER A 383 13.60 38.06 -6.03
N ASP A 384 14.60 37.54 -5.33
CA ASP A 384 14.63 36.29 -4.60
C ASP A 384 13.34 36.03 -3.81
N ALA A 385 12.61 34.97 -4.16
CA ALA A 385 11.72 34.21 -3.28
C ALA A 385 11.02 33.10 -4.07
N ALA A 386 11.50 31.86 -3.96
CA ALA A 386 10.66 30.66 -3.78
C ALA A 386 11.52 29.39 -3.76
N SER A 387 12.37 29.29 -2.74
CA SER A 387 12.70 27.98 -2.15
C SER A 387 11.40 27.43 -1.54
N ALA A 388 10.67 26.59 -2.29
CA ALA A 388 9.68 25.62 -1.79
C ALA A 388 8.97 24.95 -2.98
N ALA A 389 9.71 24.28 -3.87
CA ALA A 389 9.10 23.20 -4.65
C ALA A 389 8.84 22.05 -3.66
N ALA A 390 7.69 22.13 -2.98
CA ALA A 390 7.22 21.06 -2.12
C ALA A 390 7.06 19.82 -2.99
N ALA A 391 7.97 18.86 -2.83
CA ALA A 391 7.78 17.50 -3.29
C ALA A 391 6.49 16.99 -2.65
N SER A 392 5.40 17.01 -3.41
CA SER A 392 4.13 16.42 -2.99
C SER A 392 4.41 14.94 -2.69
N PRO A 393 4.16 14.45 -1.47
CA PRO A 393 4.34 13.04 -1.17
C PRO A 393 3.42 12.24 -2.09
N PHE A 394 3.99 11.25 -2.80
CA PHE A 394 3.21 10.23 -3.47
C PHE A 394 2.43 9.48 -2.39
N LEU A 395 1.15 9.81 -2.26
CA LEU A 395 0.23 9.16 -1.35
C LEU A 395 -0.38 7.98 -2.10
N VAL A 396 0.09 6.76 -1.82
CA VAL A 396 -0.59 5.55 -2.27
C VAL A 396 -1.82 5.38 -1.38
N LYS A 397 -2.91 6.08 -1.72
CA LYS A 397 -4.21 5.90 -1.07
C LYS A 397 -4.79 4.56 -1.53
N SER A 398 -4.79 3.56 -0.66
CA SER A 398 -5.63 2.36 -0.82
C SER A 398 -6.96 2.48 -0.08
N THR A 399 -7.44 3.70 0.19
CA THR A 399 -8.61 3.93 1.05
C THR A 399 -9.96 3.53 0.45
N ASP A 400 -9.97 3.01 -0.78
CA ASP A 400 -11.19 2.48 -1.44
C ASP A 400 -11.05 1.01 -1.89
N ILE A 401 -10.09 0.26 -1.33
CA ILE A 401 -10.04 -1.21 -1.55
C ILE A 401 -11.02 -1.86 -0.57
N GLY A 402 -12.30 -1.96 -0.97
CA GLY A 402 -13.26 -2.88 -0.36
C GLY A 402 -12.81 -4.33 -0.59
N TRP A 403 -12.87 -5.17 0.44
CA TRP A 403 -12.39 -6.56 0.39
C TRP A 403 -13.57 -7.52 0.57
N TYR A 404 -13.96 -8.14 -0.56
CA TYR A 404 -15.25 -8.79 -0.75
C TYR A 404 -15.43 -10.07 0.05
N GLY A 405 -16.54 -10.10 0.79
CA GLY A 405 -17.13 -11.30 1.36
C GLY A 405 -17.67 -12.23 0.27
N TRP A 406 -17.62 -13.53 0.57
CA TRP A 406 -17.96 -14.66 -0.27
C TRP A 406 -19.36 -14.57 -0.90
N ARG A 407 -19.44 -14.67 -2.23
CA ARG A 407 -20.67 -15.02 -2.97
C ARG A 407 -20.47 -16.43 -3.52
N LEU A 408 -21.17 -17.41 -2.97
CA LEU A 408 -21.19 -18.76 -3.53
C LEU A 408 -22.35 -18.84 -4.55
N ALA A 409 -22.02 -19.09 -5.80
CA ALA A 409 -22.98 -19.39 -6.86
C ALA A 409 -23.19 -20.90 -6.91
N GLU A 410 -24.40 -21.38 -6.61
CA GLU A 410 -24.77 -22.78 -6.78
C GLU A 410 -25.16 -23.04 -8.24
N VAL A 411 -24.36 -23.85 -8.95
CA VAL A 411 -24.66 -24.31 -10.31
C VAL A 411 -25.51 -25.58 -10.19
N LYS A 412 -26.77 -25.53 -10.64
CA LYS A 412 -27.55 -26.77 -10.81
C LYS A 412 -27.07 -27.53 -12.04
N ALA A 413 -26.94 -28.84 -11.86
CA ALA A 413 -26.59 -29.84 -12.88
C ALA A 413 -27.51 -29.82 -14.11
#